data_AF-A0A1I4WX88-F1
#
_entry.id   AF-A0A1I4WX88-F1
#
_cell.length_a   1.000
_cell.length_b   1.000
_cell.length_c   1.000
_cell.angle_alpha   90.00
_cell.angle_beta   90.00
_cell.angle_gamma   90.00
#
_symmetry.space_group_name_H-M   'P 1'
#
loop_
_entity.id
_entity.type
_entity.pdbx_description
1 polymer ?
#
loop_
_entity_poly.entity_id
_entity_poly.type
_entity_poly.pdbx_seq_one_letter_code
_entity_poly.pdbx_strand_id
1 'polypeptide(L)'
;MATSPIFLKQSCIKTLTAVEANRDASNQHEFNGVAQLKQIFGSARVTQNVVFSIRGTDIFCNDTITWYDARENSPDRSEFRLYFRDNYVMEQAEEGDNIIVGIDKSDKIHIILIKQSNSDYVGNIPSWR
;
A
#
# COMPACT_ATOMS: atom_id res chain seq x y z
N MET A 1 -19.51 -18.19 7.11
CA MET A 1 -19.15 -17.32 8.25
C MET A 1 -18.44 -16.10 7.70
N ALA A 2 -18.73 -14.90 8.21
CA ALA A 2 -17.99 -13.70 7.80
C ALA A 2 -16.55 -13.78 8.33
N THR A 3 -15.56 -13.50 7.48
CA THR A 3 -14.17 -13.34 7.91
C THR A 3 -14.08 -12.18 8.91
N SER A 4 -13.32 -12.33 10.00
CA SER A 4 -13.23 -11.29 11.04
C SER A 4 -12.90 -9.91 10.43
N PRO A 5 -13.63 -8.86 10.80
CA PRO A 5 -13.37 -7.52 10.30
C PRO A 5 -12.06 -6.99 10.86
N ILE A 6 -11.38 -6.14 10.07
CA ILE A 6 -10.22 -5.36 10.54
C ILE A 6 -10.70 -3.94 10.76
N PHE A 7 -10.54 -3.44 11.99
CA PHE A 7 -10.87 -2.06 12.32
C PHE A 7 -9.65 -1.17 12.13
N LEU A 8 -9.76 -0.18 11.25
CA LEU A 8 -8.75 0.84 11.00
C LEU A 8 -9.34 2.20 11.37
N LYS A 9 -8.71 2.91 12.31
CA LYS A 9 -9.15 4.25 12.73
C LYS A 9 -8.89 5.32 11.66
N GLN A 10 -7.94 5.04 10.77
CA GLN A 10 -7.64 5.82 9.58
C GLN A 10 -7.13 4.88 8.49
N SER A 11 -7.62 5.02 7.26
CA SER A 11 -7.19 4.17 6.15
C SER A 11 -7.42 4.83 4.81
N CYS A 12 -6.68 4.38 3.80
CA CYS A 12 -6.97 4.61 2.40
C CYS A 12 -6.89 3.31 1.62
N ILE A 13 -7.67 3.23 0.54
CA ILE A 13 -7.58 2.15 -0.44
C ILE A 13 -6.94 2.70 -1.71
N LYS A 14 -6.08 1.90 -2.34
CA LYS A 14 -5.44 2.23 -3.60
C LYS A 14 -5.36 0.98 -4.49
N THR A 15 -5.63 1.18 -5.77
CA THR A 15 -5.35 0.19 -6.82
C THR A 15 -3.88 0.27 -7.22
N LEU A 16 -3.21 -0.88 -7.26
CA LEU A 16 -1.82 -1.01 -7.66
C LEU A 16 -1.68 -0.86 -9.17
N THR A 17 -0.71 -0.07 -9.59
CA THR A 17 -0.25 0.00 -10.98
C THR A 17 0.77 -1.09 -11.28
N ALA A 18 1.05 -1.36 -12.56
CA ALA A 18 2.10 -2.30 -12.96
C ALA A 18 3.44 -2.07 -12.23
N VAL A 19 3.86 -0.82 -12.07
CA VAL A 19 5.16 -0.47 -11.46
C VAL A 19 5.21 -0.66 -9.94
N GLU A 20 4.05 -0.75 -9.28
CA GLU A 20 3.92 -0.95 -7.83
C GLU A 20 3.67 -2.42 -7.47
N ALA A 21 3.20 -3.23 -8.43
CA ALA A 21 2.88 -4.64 -8.23
C ALA A 21 3.93 -5.59 -8.84
N ASN A 22 4.48 -5.26 -10.01
CA ASN A 22 5.33 -6.16 -10.76
C ASN A 22 6.83 -5.83 -10.56
N ARG A 23 7.53 -6.78 -9.91
CA ARG A 23 8.98 -6.73 -9.69
C ARG A 23 9.79 -6.80 -10.99
N ASP A 24 9.36 -7.60 -11.96
CA ASP A 24 10.10 -7.78 -13.22
C ASP A 24 9.97 -6.54 -14.12
N ALA A 25 8.91 -5.76 -13.94
CA ALA A 25 8.71 -4.50 -14.64
C ALA A 25 9.37 -3.29 -13.93
N SER A 26 9.67 -3.40 -12.64
CA SER A 26 10.08 -2.26 -11.82
C SER A 26 10.93 -2.68 -10.62
N ASN A 27 12.17 -2.19 -10.54
CA ASN A 27 13.03 -2.32 -9.35
C ASN A 27 12.55 -1.45 -8.15
N GLN A 28 11.33 -0.92 -8.20
CA GLN A 28 10.83 0.02 -7.19
C GLN A 28 9.97 -0.72 -6.17
N HIS A 29 10.51 -0.89 -4.96
CA HIS A 29 9.78 -1.41 -3.80
C HIS A 29 9.00 -0.28 -3.11
N GLU A 30 8.24 0.49 -3.88
CA GLU A 30 7.66 1.75 -3.44
C GLU A 30 6.23 1.91 -3.96
N PHE A 31 5.32 2.31 -3.07
CA PHE A 31 4.03 2.85 -3.50
C PHE A 31 4.16 4.35 -3.78
N ASN A 32 3.51 4.80 -4.85
CA ASN A 32 3.44 6.22 -5.15
C ASN A 32 2.64 6.94 -4.05
N GLY A 33 3.20 8.03 -3.54
CA GLY A 33 2.54 8.86 -2.54
C GLY A 33 1.34 9.58 -3.13
N VAL A 34 0.15 9.15 -2.72
CA VAL A 34 -1.11 9.86 -3.00
C VAL A 34 -1.48 10.77 -1.83
N ALA A 35 -2.38 11.72 -2.07
CA ALA A 35 -2.82 12.69 -1.06
C ALA A 35 -3.31 12.01 0.23
N GLN A 36 -3.99 10.88 0.12
CA GLN A 36 -4.51 10.12 1.26
C GLN A 36 -3.39 9.43 2.06
N LEU A 37 -2.33 8.93 1.42
CA LEU A 37 -1.16 8.42 2.14
C LEU A 37 -0.45 9.56 2.89
N LYS A 38 -0.36 10.74 2.26
CA LYS A 38 0.17 11.94 2.93
C LYS A 38 -0.69 12.38 4.12
N GLN A 39 -2.01 12.19 4.08
CA GLN A 39 -2.88 12.44 5.23
C GLN A 39 -2.65 11.44 6.38
N ILE A 40 -2.21 10.21 6.07
CA ILE A 40 -1.89 9.18 7.07
C ILE A 40 -0.51 9.42 7.69
N PHE A 41 0.52 9.64 6.86
CA PHE A 41 1.92 9.71 7.30
C PHE A 41 2.44 11.15 7.53
N GLY A 42 1.69 12.16 7.09
CA GLY A 42 2.13 13.55 7.13
C GLY A 42 3.17 13.87 6.06
N SER A 43 3.91 14.97 6.27
CA SER A 43 4.96 15.43 5.34
C SER A 43 6.38 15.08 5.81
N ALA A 44 6.54 14.59 7.04
CA ALA A 44 7.84 14.25 7.59
C ALA A 44 8.27 12.86 7.14
N ARG A 45 9.58 12.65 6.98
CA ARG A 45 10.14 11.32 6.81
C ARG A 45 9.86 10.47 8.04
N VAL A 46 9.31 9.27 7.86
CA VAL A 46 9.00 8.37 8.97
C VAL A 46 9.24 6.92 8.59
N THR A 47 9.85 6.15 9.50
CA THR A 47 10.02 4.70 9.38
C THR A 47 9.25 4.02 10.49
N GLN A 48 8.38 3.06 10.16
CA GLN A 48 7.52 2.39 11.13
C GLN A 48 7.38 0.89 10.84
N ASN A 49 7.10 0.13 11.89
CA ASN A 49 6.72 -1.27 11.77
C ASN A 49 5.32 -1.40 11.15
N VAL A 50 5.16 -2.41 10.30
CA VAL A 50 3.92 -2.68 9.56
C VAL A 50 3.65 -4.17 9.49
N VAL A 51 2.37 -4.54 9.40
CA VAL A 51 1.95 -5.88 8.98
C VAL A 51 1.43 -5.82 7.56
N PHE A 52 2.03 -6.61 6.69
CA PHE A 52 1.46 -6.95 5.39
C PHE A 52 0.60 -8.20 5.52
N SER A 53 -0.54 -8.25 4.85
CA SER A 53 -1.39 -9.45 4.81
C SER A 53 -2.21 -9.56 3.53
N ILE A 54 -2.62 -10.78 3.17
CA ILE A 54 -3.54 -11.00 2.05
C ILE A 54 -4.94 -11.32 2.59
N ARG A 55 -5.91 -10.47 2.26
CA ARG A 55 -7.28 -10.63 2.74
C ARG A 55 -7.89 -11.93 2.23
N GLY A 56 -8.44 -12.73 3.13
CA GLY A 56 -9.07 -14.02 2.81
C GLY A 56 -8.13 -15.22 2.92
N THR A 57 -6.88 -15.01 3.31
CA THR A 57 -5.87 -16.06 3.54
C THR A 57 -5.29 -15.96 4.96
N ASP A 58 -4.44 -16.92 5.34
CA ASP A 58 -3.60 -16.89 6.53
C ASP A 58 -2.19 -16.30 6.28
N ILE A 59 -1.96 -15.74 5.09
CA ILE A 59 -0.67 -15.18 4.69
C ILE A 59 -0.51 -13.76 5.22
N PHE A 60 0.49 -13.54 6.07
CA PHE A 60 0.88 -12.22 6.59
C PHE A 60 2.37 -12.18 6.94
N CYS A 61 3.03 -11.02 6.87
CA CYS A 61 4.39 -10.79 7.40
C CYS A 61 4.49 -9.47 8.18
N ASN A 62 5.45 -9.41 9.10
CA ASN A 62 5.85 -8.15 9.73
C ASN A 62 7.06 -7.58 8.98
N ASP A 63 7.06 -6.28 8.74
CA ASP A 63 8.16 -5.57 8.09
C ASP A 63 8.24 -4.11 8.58
N THR A 64 9.05 -3.30 7.93
CA THR A 64 9.19 -1.87 8.13
C THR A 64 8.94 -1.15 6.82
N ILE A 65 8.19 -0.06 6.88
CA ILE A 65 8.02 0.89 5.77
C ILE A 65 8.75 2.19 6.07
N THR A 66 9.11 2.91 5.01
CA THR A 66 9.61 4.29 5.12
C THR A 66 8.82 5.20 4.20
N TRP A 67 8.14 6.19 4.78
CA TRP A 67 7.53 7.30 4.07
C TRP A 67 8.53 8.45 3.98
N TYR A 68 8.70 9.02 2.79
CA TYR A 68 9.65 10.11 2.56
C TYR A 68 9.27 10.90 1.30
N ASP A 69 9.84 12.09 1.16
CA ASP A 69 9.81 12.85 -0.08
C ASP A 69 11.05 12.49 -0.91
N ALA A 70 10.88 11.82 -2.05
CA ALA A 70 11.97 11.46 -2.95
C ALA A 70 12.67 12.71 -3.55
N ARG A 71 12.07 13.88 -3.38
CA ARG A 71 12.61 15.18 -3.79
C ARG A 71 12.95 16.07 -2.58
N GLU A 72 13.22 15.50 -1.41
CA GLU A 72 13.57 16.26 -0.18
C GLU A 72 14.68 17.32 -0.37
N ASN A 73 15.59 17.10 -1.32
CA ASN A 73 16.68 18.03 -1.67
C ASN A 73 16.35 19.02 -2.81
N SER A 74 15.11 19.05 -3.30
CA SER A 74 14.64 19.90 -4.40
C SER A 74 13.52 20.84 -3.90
N PRO A 75 13.74 22.16 -3.82
CA PRO A 75 12.80 23.07 -3.16
C PRO A 75 11.46 23.26 -3.89
N ASP A 76 11.42 22.99 -5.20
CA ASP A 76 10.27 23.38 -6.04
C ASP A 76 9.25 22.26 -6.27
N ARG A 77 9.53 21.03 -5.85
CA ARG A 77 8.67 19.86 -6.10
C ARG A 77 8.78 18.83 -4.98
N SER A 78 7.64 18.26 -4.60
CA SER A 78 7.56 17.11 -3.70
C SER A 78 7.08 15.88 -4.45
N GLU A 79 7.70 14.74 -4.17
CA GLU A 79 7.33 13.43 -4.71
C GLU A 79 7.37 12.41 -3.58
N PHE A 80 6.26 12.30 -2.85
CA PHE A 80 6.19 11.37 -1.73
C PHE A 80 6.16 9.92 -2.20
N ARG A 81 6.84 9.05 -1.46
CA ARG A 81 6.90 7.61 -1.73
C ARG A 81 6.85 6.82 -0.42
N LEU A 82 6.20 5.66 -0.48
CA LEU A 82 6.14 4.70 0.62
C LEU A 82 6.98 3.48 0.26
N TYR A 83 8.22 3.46 0.74
CA TYR A 83 9.14 2.35 0.55
C TYR A 83 8.80 1.19 1.47
N PHE A 84 8.91 -0.04 0.96
CA PHE A 84 8.85 -1.29 1.70
C PHE A 84 9.96 -2.23 1.21
N ARG A 85 10.27 -3.28 1.97
CA ARG A 85 11.23 -4.30 1.52
C ARG A 85 10.51 -5.45 0.85
N ASP A 86 11.28 -6.29 0.17
CA ASP A 86 10.76 -7.52 -0.41
C ASP A 86 10.09 -8.41 0.64
N ASN A 87 8.86 -8.79 0.34
CA ASN A 87 8.07 -9.66 1.19
C ASN A 87 7.10 -10.50 0.36
N TYR A 88 6.77 -11.69 0.87
CA TYR A 88 5.95 -12.68 0.17
C TYR A 88 4.48 -12.29 0.00
N VAL A 89 4.01 -11.24 0.69
CA VAL A 89 2.67 -10.69 0.44
C VAL A 89 2.69 -9.89 -0.87
N MET A 90 3.67 -9.00 -1.03
CA MET A 90 3.82 -8.20 -2.25
C MET A 90 4.32 -9.01 -3.44
N GLU A 91 4.95 -10.17 -3.23
CA GLU A 91 5.25 -11.16 -4.29
C GLU A 91 4.01 -11.70 -5.00
N GLN A 92 2.85 -11.65 -4.33
CA GLN A 92 1.59 -12.12 -4.87
C GLN A 92 0.74 -11.00 -5.46
N ALA A 93 1.20 -9.75 -5.38
CA ALA A 93 0.50 -8.61 -5.91
C ALA A 93 0.61 -8.57 -7.44
N GLU A 94 -0.50 -8.25 -8.09
CA GLU A 94 -0.60 -8.05 -9.53
C GLU A 94 -1.14 -6.66 -9.82
N GLU A 95 -0.90 -6.16 -11.04
CA GLU A 95 -1.52 -4.91 -11.49
C GLU A 95 -3.04 -5.01 -11.36
N GLY A 96 -3.65 -3.98 -10.79
CA GLY A 96 -5.08 -3.94 -10.53
C GLY A 96 -5.49 -4.44 -9.14
N ASP A 97 -4.63 -5.19 -8.43
CA ASP A 97 -4.92 -5.53 -7.04
C ASP A 97 -5.10 -4.26 -6.19
N ASN A 98 -5.93 -4.36 -5.16
CA ASN A 98 -6.12 -3.25 -4.23
C ASN A 98 -5.29 -3.47 -2.98
N ILE A 99 -4.72 -2.39 -2.44
CA ILE A 99 -4.15 -2.36 -1.09
C ILE A 99 -4.96 -1.43 -0.21
N ILE A 100 -5.17 -1.83 1.05
CA ILE A 100 -5.59 -0.92 2.11
C ILE A 100 -4.37 -0.60 2.95
N VAL A 101 -4.03 0.68 3.06
CA VAL A 101 -3.05 1.17 4.03
C VAL A 101 -3.82 1.83 5.15
N GLY A 102 -3.62 1.39 6.40
CA GLY A 102 -4.31 2.00 7.53
C GLY A 102 -3.69 1.71 8.87
N ILE A 103 -4.19 2.42 9.88
CA ILE A 103 -3.72 2.39 11.26
C ILE A 103 -4.85 1.82 12.13
N ASP A 104 -4.53 0.83 12.97
CA ASP A 104 -5.49 0.29 13.91
C ASP A 104 -5.59 1.12 15.20
N LYS A 105 -6.45 0.68 16.14
CA LYS A 105 -6.63 1.35 17.44
C LYS A 105 -5.38 1.38 18.31
N SER A 106 -4.41 0.53 18.03
CA SER A 106 -3.14 0.39 18.76
C SER A 106 -1.98 1.07 18.04
N ASP A 107 -2.27 1.96 17.08
CA ASP A 107 -1.28 2.68 16.26
C ASP A 107 -0.41 1.77 15.39
N LYS A 108 -0.81 0.51 15.19
CA LYS A 108 -0.11 -0.40 14.30
C LYS A 108 -0.57 -0.17 12.86
N ILE A 109 0.40 -0.11 11.94
CA ILE A 109 0.13 0.06 10.52
C ILE A 109 -0.12 -1.31 9.89
N HIS A 110 -1.12 -1.36 9.03
CA HIS A 110 -1.51 -2.51 8.24
C HIS A 110 -1.49 -2.14 6.76
N ILE A 111 -0.88 -2.99 5.94
CA ILE A 111 -0.98 -2.98 4.48
C ILE A 111 -1.65 -4.29 4.06
N ILE A 112 -2.89 -4.20 3.61
CA ILE A 112 -3.72 -5.37 3.34
C ILE A 112 -3.92 -5.48 1.83
N LEU A 113 -3.30 -6.49 1.22
CA LEU A 113 -3.51 -6.84 -0.17
C LEU A 113 -4.87 -7.53 -0.33
N ILE A 114 -5.69 -6.99 -1.21
CA ILE A 114 -6.95 -7.57 -1.66
C ILE A 114 -6.74 -7.97 -3.11
N LYS A 115 -6.44 -9.27 -3.28
CA LYS A 115 -6.34 -9.90 -4.59
C LYS A 115 -7.63 -9.70 -5.34
N GLN A 116 -7.52 -9.25 -6.58
CA GLN A 116 -8.59 -9.39 -7.53
C GLN A 116 -8.69 -10.84 -7.93
N SER A 117 -9.65 -11.54 -7.34
CA SER A 117 -10.17 -12.73 -7.98
C SER A 117 -11.09 -12.26 -9.11
N ASN A 118 -10.73 -12.49 -10.38
CA ASN A 118 -11.62 -12.87 -11.50
C ASN A 118 -11.63 -12.00 -12.79
N SER A 119 -12.07 -12.67 -13.88
CA SER A 119 -12.16 -12.32 -15.31
C SER A 119 -12.85 -11.01 -15.71
N ASP A 120 -13.53 -10.35 -14.77
CA ASP A 120 -14.36 -9.16 -15.02
C ASP A 120 -13.70 -7.87 -14.53
N TYR A 121 -12.39 -7.90 -14.23
CA TYR A 121 -11.65 -6.68 -13.88
C TYR A 121 -11.60 -5.72 -15.06
N VAL A 122 -12.41 -4.67 -14.99
CA VAL A 122 -12.40 -3.56 -15.96
C VAL A 122 -11.46 -2.45 -15.47
N GLY A 123 -10.20 -2.77 -15.19
CA GLY A 123 -9.12 -1.78 -15.10
C GLY A 123 -9.44 -0.49 -14.34
N ASN A 124 -9.09 0.65 -14.95
CA ASN A 124 -9.53 1.98 -14.53
C ASN A 124 -11.05 2.13 -14.72
N ILE A 125 -11.83 1.98 -13.64
CA ILE A 125 -13.24 2.35 -13.64
C ILE A 125 -13.35 3.86 -13.38
N PRO A 126 -13.84 4.68 -14.33
CA PRO A 126 -13.84 6.14 -14.19
C PRO A 126 -14.64 6.68 -12.99
N SER A 127 -15.58 5.90 -12.46
CA SER A 127 -16.47 6.30 -11.35
C SER A 127 -15.83 6.18 -9.96
N TRP A 128 -14.61 5.66 -9.85
CA TRP A 128 -13.88 5.51 -8.57
C TRP A 128 -12.84 6.62 -8.33
N ARG A 129 -12.81 7.67 -9.17
CA ARG A 129 -11.95 8.85 -8.99
C ARG A 129 -12.57 9.90 -8.09
#